data_AF-A0A7R8CAS3-F1
#
_entry.id   AF-A0A7R8CAS3-F1
#
_cell.length_a   1.000
_cell.length_b   1.000
_cell.length_c   1.000
_cell.angle_alpha   90.00
_cell.angle_beta   90.00
_cell.angle_gamma   90.00
#
_symmetry.space_group_name_H-M   'P 1'
#
loop_
_entity.id
_entity.type
_entity.pdbx_description
1 polymer ?
#
loop_
_entity_poly.entity_id
_entity_poly.type
_entity_poly.pdbx_seq_one_letter_code
_entity_poly.pdbx_strand_id
1 'polypeptide(L)'
;MDDQALKIVKSISSEYREPRTSRTSPLIPIFNNTSEKWKVRTLWIQLPHSIGFHHFFICTKHDIVVLPPTKMTIIPPGYYCVVSNPVITKDDVVEKDTYGQAKLSHGDEEVRLERDPFPLYPGEELKVKVTPLAIVHTSNALLLKVIRNFTDENDVKRKRSRFLKTITAQIIHENEALKLSASRETIDRSGIKHVADVAILVRAKATFKDKFGVERKNGDKYLITFEDTSAFIPEVQEEIIGTVDAITLDSRQYCTILNPHDSEGKAKLGHRKIVKGEISFFLKPGEVLEDGINEVYILGEDEEILEIDG
;
A
#
# COMPACT_ATOMS: atom_id res chain seq x y z
N MET A 1 60.27 -25.67 -30.30
CA MET A 1 59.49 -25.43 -29.06
C MET A 1 58.01 -25.80 -29.20
N ASP A 2 57.56 -26.30 -30.36
CA ASP A 2 56.13 -26.49 -30.64
C ASP A 2 55.55 -27.86 -30.25
N ASP A 3 56.38 -28.84 -29.87
CA ASP A 3 55.91 -30.20 -29.59
C ASP A 3 55.53 -30.45 -28.11
N GLN A 4 55.92 -29.53 -27.21
CA GLN A 4 55.55 -29.58 -25.78
C GLN A 4 54.15 -28.99 -25.51
N ALA A 5 53.73 -27.97 -26.27
CA ALA A 5 52.43 -27.34 -26.09
C ALA A 5 51.27 -28.27 -26.50
N LEU A 6 51.46 -29.07 -27.55
CA LEU A 6 50.43 -30.00 -28.03
C LEU A 6 50.21 -31.21 -27.08
N LYS A 7 51.25 -31.60 -26.33
CA LYS A 7 51.16 -32.70 -25.34
C LYS A 7 50.38 -32.30 -24.08
N ILE A 8 50.44 -31.04 -23.67
CA ILE A 8 49.71 -30.54 -22.49
C ILE A 8 48.20 -30.45 -22.78
N VAL A 9 47.82 -30.06 -24.00
CA VAL A 9 46.40 -29.96 -24.41
C VAL A 9 45.71 -31.33 -24.46
N LYS A 10 46.43 -32.40 -24.83
CA LYS A 10 45.87 -33.77 -24.86
C LYS A 10 45.76 -34.43 -23.49
N SER A 11 46.52 -34.02 -22.47
CA SER A 11 46.39 -34.63 -21.13
C SER A 11 45.19 -34.06 -20.36
N ILE A 12 44.90 -32.77 -20.55
CA ILE A 12 43.83 -32.07 -19.81
C ILE A 12 42.42 -32.45 -20.30
N SER A 13 42.26 -32.87 -21.57
CA SER A 13 40.95 -33.33 -22.07
C SER A 13 40.52 -34.70 -21.53
N SER A 14 41.43 -35.47 -20.93
CA SER A 14 41.13 -36.80 -20.39
C SER A 14 40.70 -36.82 -18.92
N GLU A 15 40.88 -35.72 -18.19
CA GLU A 15 40.67 -35.66 -16.73
C GLU A 15 39.43 -34.87 -16.29
N TYR A 16 38.60 -34.36 -17.21
CA TYR A 16 37.37 -33.66 -16.82
C TYR A 16 36.26 -34.66 -16.49
N ARG A 17 36.27 -35.16 -15.25
CA ARG A 17 35.11 -35.79 -14.60
C ARG A 17 34.48 -34.76 -13.67
N GLU A 18 33.21 -34.41 -13.90
CA GLU A 18 32.47 -33.49 -13.05
C GLU A 18 32.51 -33.93 -11.57
N PRO A 19 32.88 -33.06 -10.61
CA PRO A 19 32.63 -33.33 -9.21
C PRO A 19 31.21 -32.91 -8.84
N ARG A 20 30.50 -33.87 -8.25
CA ARG A 20 29.19 -33.71 -7.62
C ARG A 20 29.24 -32.73 -6.45
N THR A 21 28.12 -32.03 -6.26
CA THR A 21 27.81 -31.07 -5.21
C THR A 21 28.12 -31.56 -3.79
N SER A 22 28.80 -30.74 -2.98
CA SER A 22 28.52 -30.66 -1.53
C SER A 22 29.07 -29.37 -0.90
N ARG A 23 28.24 -28.81 -0.03
CA ARG A 23 28.44 -27.70 0.92
C ARG A 23 29.87 -27.56 1.48
N THR A 24 30.39 -26.34 1.46
CA THR A 24 30.94 -25.60 2.62
C THR A 24 31.55 -24.29 2.11
N SER A 25 31.14 -23.15 2.67
CA SER A 25 31.83 -21.87 2.50
C SER A 25 33.20 -21.92 3.18
N PRO A 26 34.25 -21.32 2.59
CA PRO A 26 35.30 -20.73 3.40
C PRO A 26 35.61 -19.28 3.02
N LEU A 27 35.56 -18.45 4.07
CA LEU A 27 36.37 -17.28 4.41
C LEU A 27 37.25 -16.66 3.30
N ILE A 28 36.99 -15.38 3.03
CA ILE A 28 37.76 -14.47 2.17
C ILE A 28 39.05 -14.05 2.91
N PRO A 29 40.25 -14.21 2.32
CA PRO A 29 41.43 -13.49 2.76
C PRO A 29 41.50 -12.12 2.06
N ILE A 30 41.58 -11.06 2.85
CA ILE A 30 41.91 -9.71 2.40
C ILE A 30 43.43 -9.68 2.15
N PHE A 31 43.86 -9.32 0.94
CA PHE A 31 45.26 -8.98 0.66
C PHE A 31 45.37 -7.59 0.06
N ASN A 32 46.33 -6.84 0.59
CA ASN A 32 46.61 -5.45 0.28
C ASN A 32 47.90 -5.37 -0.56
N ASN A 33 47.89 -4.46 -1.54
CA ASN A 33 49.05 -3.78 -2.14
C ASN A 33 49.85 -4.52 -3.25
N THR A 34 49.82 -4.03 -4.49
CA THR A 34 50.78 -3.06 -5.11
C THR A 34 50.65 -3.11 -6.64
N SER A 35 50.30 -1.99 -7.27
CA SER A 35 50.62 -1.60 -8.65
C SER A 35 50.53 -2.66 -9.77
N GLU A 36 49.34 -3.11 -10.17
CA GLU A 36 49.20 -3.85 -11.44
C GLU A 36 48.00 -3.37 -12.27
N LYS A 37 48.31 -3.04 -13.53
CA LYS A 37 47.36 -2.56 -14.53
C LYS A 37 46.37 -3.68 -14.86
N TRP A 38 45.13 -3.55 -14.43
CA TRP A 38 44.04 -4.43 -14.88
C TRP A 38 43.81 -4.24 -16.38
N LYS A 39 44.16 -5.24 -17.18
CA LYS A 39 43.88 -5.26 -18.62
C LYS A 39 42.86 -6.34 -18.94
N VAL A 40 41.67 -5.94 -19.37
CA VAL A 40 40.79 -6.82 -20.15
C VAL A 40 41.41 -6.94 -21.53
N ARG A 41 42.14 -8.03 -21.79
CA ARG A 41 42.73 -8.33 -23.10
C ARG A 41 41.96 -9.47 -23.75
N THR A 42 41.32 -9.16 -24.86
CA THR A 42 40.62 -10.13 -25.71
C THR A 42 41.52 -10.48 -26.88
N LEU A 43 41.95 -11.73 -27.01
CA LEU A 43 42.65 -12.24 -28.19
C LEU A 43 41.65 -13.03 -29.04
N TRP A 44 41.53 -12.66 -30.32
CA TRP A 44 40.67 -13.36 -31.28
C TRP A 44 41.43 -14.56 -31.84
N ILE A 45 40.96 -15.78 -31.57
CA ILE A 45 41.41 -16.99 -32.26
C ILE A 45 40.17 -17.68 -32.80
N GLN A 46 40.03 -17.73 -34.12
CA GLN A 46 38.94 -18.40 -34.80
C GLN A 46 39.26 -19.90 -34.88
N LEU A 47 38.62 -20.71 -34.04
CA LEU A 47 38.69 -22.17 -34.12
C LEU A 47 37.73 -22.66 -35.22
N PRO A 48 38.19 -23.48 -36.17
CA PRO A 48 37.32 -24.06 -37.16
C PRO A 48 36.45 -25.12 -36.46
N HIS A 49 35.13 -24.95 -36.47
CA HIS A 49 34.06 -25.89 -36.04
C HIS A 49 33.37 -25.67 -34.68
N SER A 50 33.45 -24.49 -34.06
CA SER A 50 32.67 -24.20 -32.84
C SER A 50 31.47 -23.28 -33.15
N ILE A 51 30.23 -23.73 -32.90
CA ILE A 51 28.97 -22.95 -33.08
C ILE A 51 28.76 -21.92 -31.94
N GLY A 52 29.84 -21.38 -31.38
CA GLY A 52 29.75 -20.37 -30.33
C GLY A 52 31.00 -19.52 -30.25
N PHE A 53 30.84 -18.23 -29.99
CA PHE A 53 31.94 -17.31 -29.70
C PHE A 53 32.59 -17.71 -28.37
N HIS A 54 33.72 -18.41 -28.44
CA HIS A 54 34.53 -18.75 -27.28
C HIS A 54 35.72 -17.78 -27.22
N HIS A 55 35.72 -16.89 -26.23
CA HIS A 55 36.86 -16.04 -25.95
C HIS A 55 37.82 -16.75 -25.00
N PHE A 56 39.06 -16.96 -25.44
CA PHE A 56 40.11 -17.57 -24.62
C PHE A 56 41.02 -16.48 -24.05
N PHE A 57 41.14 -16.42 -22.73
CA PHE A 57 42.10 -15.55 -22.06
C PHE A 57 43.37 -16.33 -21.74
N ILE A 58 44.53 -15.84 -22.21
CA ILE A 58 45.84 -16.43 -21.92
C ILE A 58 46.54 -15.53 -20.91
N CYS A 59 46.69 -16.03 -19.69
CA CYS A 59 47.39 -15.37 -18.59
C CYS A 59 48.88 -15.23 -18.93
N THR A 60 49.43 -14.02 -18.93
CA THR A 60 50.88 -13.82 -19.05
C THR A 60 51.57 -14.01 -17.68
N LYS A 61 52.92 -13.99 -17.66
CA LYS A 61 53.71 -14.26 -16.44
C LYS A 61 53.44 -13.32 -15.26
N HIS A 62 52.82 -12.17 -15.50
CA HIS A 62 52.49 -11.16 -14.49
C HIS A 62 50.97 -10.92 -14.37
N ASP A 63 50.15 -11.79 -14.98
CA ASP A 63 48.71 -11.70 -14.83
C ASP A 63 48.27 -12.69 -13.73
N ILE A 64 47.36 -12.26 -12.88
CA ILE A 64 46.70 -13.13 -11.88
C ILE A 64 45.20 -13.09 -12.16
N VAL A 65 44.62 -14.26 -12.39
CA VAL A 65 43.15 -14.40 -12.52
C VAL A 65 42.55 -14.37 -11.12
N VAL A 66 41.96 -13.24 -10.74
CA VAL A 66 41.37 -13.04 -9.41
C VAL A 66 40.01 -13.73 -9.26
N LEU A 67 39.24 -13.80 -10.34
CA LEU A 67 37.91 -14.43 -10.35
C LEU A 67 37.74 -15.34 -11.57
N PRO A 68 37.05 -16.48 -11.43
CA PRO A 68 36.67 -17.30 -12.58
C PRO A 68 35.68 -16.52 -13.48
N PRO A 69 35.48 -16.96 -14.74
CA PRO A 69 34.49 -16.34 -15.63
C PRO A 69 33.10 -16.32 -14.99
N THR A 70 32.66 -15.13 -14.56
CA THR A 70 31.33 -14.89 -14.00
C THR A 70 30.37 -14.43 -15.09
N LYS A 71 29.10 -14.83 -14.98
CA LYS A 71 28.07 -14.40 -15.92
C LYS A 71 27.85 -12.89 -15.79
N MET A 72 27.70 -12.21 -16.93
CA MET A 72 27.30 -10.80 -16.94
C MET A 72 25.90 -10.62 -16.34
N THR A 73 25.67 -9.44 -15.77
CA THR A 73 24.36 -9.07 -15.23
C THR A 73 23.45 -8.69 -16.38
N ILE A 74 22.27 -9.31 -16.45
CA ILE A 74 21.24 -9.07 -17.46
C ILE A 74 20.01 -8.51 -16.75
N ILE A 75 19.52 -7.35 -17.18
CA ILE A 75 18.32 -6.70 -16.63
C ILE A 75 17.22 -6.73 -17.70
N PRO A 76 16.19 -7.59 -17.56
CA PRO A 76 15.07 -7.64 -18.50
C PRO A 76 14.22 -6.36 -18.50
N PRO A 77 13.37 -6.15 -19.53
CA PRO A 77 12.39 -5.06 -19.55
C PRO A 77 11.49 -5.07 -18.31
N GLY A 78 11.31 -3.92 -17.69
CA GLY A 78 10.48 -3.79 -16.48
C GLY A 78 11.15 -4.25 -15.19
N TYR A 79 12.46 -4.53 -15.20
CA TYR A 79 13.25 -4.86 -14.02
C TYR A 79 14.30 -3.78 -13.75
N TYR A 80 14.82 -3.77 -12.53
CA TYR A 80 15.93 -2.92 -12.11
C TYR A 80 16.88 -3.68 -11.17
N CYS A 81 18.10 -3.20 -11.02
CA CYS A 81 19.00 -3.60 -9.94
C CYS A 81 19.64 -2.37 -9.29
N VAL A 82 20.20 -2.56 -8.10
CA VAL A 82 20.96 -1.51 -7.41
C VAL A 82 22.39 -1.98 -7.23
N VAL A 83 23.33 -1.19 -7.78
CA VAL A 83 24.77 -1.42 -7.67
C VAL A 83 25.33 -0.48 -6.61
N SER A 84 26.06 -1.04 -5.64
CA SER A 84 26.82 -0.26 -4.66
C SER A 84 28.25 -0.05 -5.14
N ASN A 85 28.80 1.12 -4.83
CA ASN A 85 30.10 1.59 -5.30
C ASN A 85 30.19 1.64 -6.83
N PRO A 86 29.24 2.29 -7.52
CA PRO A 86 29.19 2.28 -8.97
C PRO A 86 30.46 2.87 -9.59
N VAL A 87 30.85 2.37 -10.75
CA VAL A 87 31.94 2.92 -11.53
C VAL A 87 31.62 4.35 -11.99
N ILE A 88 32.61 5.24 -11.93
CA ILE A 88 32.49 6.62 -12.41
C ILE A 88 32.66 6.61 -13.93
N THR A 89 31.62 7.04 -14.62
CA THR A 89 31.60 7.20 -16.08
C THR A 89 31.58 8.67 -16.45
N LYS A 90 32.43 9.06 -17.40
CA LYS A 90 32.41 10.38 -18.02
C LYS A 90 32.23 10.19 -19.53
N ASP A 91 31.19 10.79 -20.09
CA ASP A 91 30.83 10.65 -21.51
C ASP A 91 30.75 9.17 -21.96
N ASP A 92 30.09 8.32 -21.15
CA ASP A 92 29.97 6.87 -21.32
C ASP A 92 31.28 6.06 -21.31
N VAL A 93 32.40 6.68 -20.94
CA VAL A 93 33.70 6.02 -20.77
C VAL A 93 34.02 5.89 -19.28
N VAL A 94 34.38 4.68 -18.86
CA VAL A 94 34.83 4.40 -17.49
C VAL A 94 36.12 5.16 -17.18
N GLU A 95 36.07 6.02 -16.17
CA GLU A 95 37.24 6.73 -15.67
C GLU A 95 38.18 5.75 -14.98
N LYS A 96 39.48 5.87 -15.28
CA LYS A 96 40.52 5.04 -14.67
C LYS A 96 41.41 5.89 -13.79
N ASP A 97 41.86 5.31 -12.69
CA ASP A 97 42.85 5.93 -11.81
C ASP A 97 44.26 5.93 -12.43
N THR A 98 45.23 6.47 -11.69
CA THR A 98 46.65 6.50 -12.08
C THR A 98 47.27 5.12 -12.32
N TYR A 99 46.65 4.07 -11.79
CA TYR A 99 47.08 2.69 -11.90
C TYR A 99 46.32 1.92 -13.00
N GLY A 100 45.33 2.55 -13.64
CA GLY A 100 44.50 1.97 -14.70
C GLY A 100 43.31 1.15 -14.18
N GLN A 101 43.03 1.19 -12.88
CA GLN A 101 41.84 0.57 -12.28
C GLN A 101 40.62 1.47 -12.52
N ALA A 102 39.45 0.84 -12.72
CA ALA A 102 38.19 1.55 -12.81
C ALA A 102 37.92 2.32 -11.51
N LYS A 103 37.69 3.62 -11.62
CA LYS A 103 37.44 4.48 -10.47
C LYS A 103 35.99 4.29 -10.01
N LEU A 104 35.78 4.05 -8.72
CA LEU A 104 34.45 3.82 -8.14
C LEU A 104 34.00 5.02 -7.31
N SER A 105 32.68 5.27 -7.28
CA SER A 105 32.05 6.21 -6.35
C SER A 105 31.74 5.49 -5.04
N HIS A 106 32.73 5.40 -4.16
CA HIS A 106 32.61 4.65 -2.90
C HIS A 106 31.52 5.24 -1.99
N GLY A 107 30.63 4.37 -1.50
CA GLY A 107 29.52 4.75 -0.63
C GLY A 107 28.26 5.23 -1.34
N ASP A 108 28.31 5.35 -2.67
CA ASP A 108 27.13 5.65 -3.49
C ASP A 108 26.45 4.39 -4.01
N GLU A 109 25.21 4.58 -4.43
CA GLU A 109 24.34 3.55 -4.99
C GLU A 109 23.76 4.06 -6.31
N GLU A 110 23.81 3.22 -7.33
CA GLU A 110 23.27 3.47 -8.66
C GLU A 110 22.14 2.49 -8.96
N VAL A 111 21.00 3.02 -9.42
CA VAL A 111 19.91 2.21 -9.95
C VAL A 111 20.15 1.99 -11.44
N ARG A 112 20.26 0.74 -11.88
CA ARG A 112 20.37 0.38 -13.30
C ARG A 112 19.05 -0.23 -13.79
N LEU A 113 18.58 0.27 -14.93
CA LEU A 113 17.39 -0.22 -15.65
C LEU A 113 17.80 -1.15 -16.81
N GLU A 114 16.84 -1.51 -17.66
CA GLU A 114 17.07 -2.30 -18.88
C GLU A 114 18.21 -1.73 -19.73
N ARG A 115 19.20 -2.58 -20.04
CA ARG A 115 20.38 -2.25 -20.85
C ARG A 115 21.08 -3.52 -21.34
N ASP A 116 22.08 -3.34 -22.19
CA ASP A 116 22.95 -4.43 -22.65
C ASP A 116 23.63 -5.15 -21.47
N PRO A 117 23.82 -6.49 -21.54
CA PRO A 117 24.49 -7.26 -20.50
C PRO A 117 25.84 -6.65 -20.10
N PHE A 118 26.03 -6.41 -18.81
CA PHE A 118 27.23 -5.72 -18.31
C PHE A 118 27.96 -6.54 -17.23
N PRO A 119 29.31 -6.48 -17.19
CA PRO A 119 30.08 -7.01 -16.09
C PRO A 119 30.02 -6.06 -14.87
N LEU A 120 30.25 -6.59 -13.67
CA LEU A 120 30.54 -5.77 -12.50
C LEU A 120 32.05 -5.51 -12.44
N TYR A 121 32.45 -4.26 -12.25
CA TYR A 121 33.87 -3.91 -12.06
C TYR A 121 34.36 -4.37 -10.68
N PRO A 122 35.66 -4.64 -10.51
CA PRO A 122 36.21 -5.00 -9.20
C PRO A 122 35.86 -3.96 -8.13
N GLY A 123 35.07 -4.35 -7.12
CA GLY A 123 34.58 -3.49 -6.04
C GLY A 123 33.12 -3.02 -6.19
N GLU A 124 32.51 -3.18 -7.38
CA GLU A 124 31.07 -3.07 -7.53
C GLU A 124 30.37 -4.31 -6.95
N GLU A 125 29.27 -4.09 -6.25
CA GLU A 125 28.45 -5.18 -5.71
C GLU A 125 26.97 -4.95 -6.03
N LEU A 126 26.25 -6.03 -6.34
CA LEU A 126 24.79 -5.97 -6.52
C LEU A 126 24.12 -5.97 -5.15
N LYS A 127 23.88 -4.76 -4.62
CA LYS A 127 23.14 -4.55 -3.37
C LYS A 127 21.71 -5.06 -3.48
N VAL A 128 21.03 -4.77 -4.60
CA VAL A 128 19.71 -5.31 -4.92
C VAL A 128 19.84 -6.11 -6.21
N LYS A 129 19.52 -7.40 -6.14
CA LYS A 129 19.47 -8.29 -7.31
C LYS A 129 18.41 -7.81 -8.30
N VAL A 130 18.47 -8.31 -9.53
CA VAL A 130 17.48 -7.99 -10.58
C VAL A 130 16.06 -8.25 -10.06
N THR A 131 15.29 -7.18 -9.89
CA THR A 131 13.99 -7.14 -9.22
C THR A 131 12.99 -6.41 -10.13
N PRO A 132 11.72 -6.84 -10.24
CA PRO A 132 10.74 -6.16 -11.07
C PRO A 132 10.44 -4.75 -10.53
N LEU A 133 10.21 -3.79 -11.43
CA LEU A 133 9.75 -2.45 -11.10
C LEU A 133 8.35 -2.52 -10.49
N ALA A 134 8.11 -1.70 -9.46
CA ALA A 134 6.79 -1.59 -8.86
C ALA A 134 5.83 -0.88 -9.82
N ILE A 135 4.78 -1.60 -10.23
CA ILE A 135 3.70 -1.03 -11.05
C ILE A 135 2.68 -0.37 -10.13
N VAL A 136 2.39 0.90 -10.38
CA VAL A 136 1.37 1.65 -9.64
C VAL A 136 0.13 1.73 -10.52
N HIS A 137 -0.96 1.12 -10.04
CA HIS A 137 -2.26 1.20 -10.71
C HIS A 137 -2.85 2.62 -10.61
N THR A 138 -3.75 2.97 -11.53
CA THR A 138 -4.37 4.30 -11.65
C THR A 138 -5.06 4.80 -10.38
N SER A 139 -5.52 3.89 -9.52
CA SER A 139 -6.16 4.19 -8.24
C SER A 139 -5.19 4.31 -7.07
N ASN A 140 -3.88 4.16 -7.28
CA ASN A 140 -2.88 4.09 -6.22
C ASN A 140 -1.83 5.18 -6.40
N ALA A 141 -1.20 5.60 -5.28
CA ALA A 141 -0.08 6.52 -5.29
C ALA A 141 1.05 6.00 -4.39
N LEU A 142 2.29 6.28 -4.75
CA LEU A 142 3.45 5.96 -3.91
C LEU A 142 3.72 7.08 -2.92
N LEU A 143 3.72 6.73 -1.63
CA LEU A 143 4.19 7.63 -0.59
C LEU A 143 5.72 7.57 -0.52
N LEU A 144 6.38 8.59 -1.09
CA LEU A 144 7.84 8.66 -1.14
C LEU A 144 8.42 9.34 0.10
N LYS A 145 9.47 8.75 0.68
CA LYS A 145 10.21 9.32 1.80
C LYS A 145 11.61 9.75 1.38
N VAL A 146 11.93 11.01 1.63
CA VAL A 146 13.27 11.56 1.39
C VAL A 146 14.22 11.11 2.50
N ILE A 147 15.16 10.22 2.16
CA ILE A 147 16.16 9.67 3.11
C ILE A 147 17.42 10.54 3.23
N ARG A 148 17.77 11.31 2.19
CA ARG A 148 18.94 12.20 2.13
C ARG A 148 18.58 13.49 1.42
N ASN A 149 19.33 14.55 1.67
CA ASN A 149 19.13 15.81 0.96
C ASN A 149 19.60 15.63 -0.49
N PHE A 150 18.79 16.07 -1.45
CA PHE A 150 19.15 16.07 -2.87
C PHE A 150 18.38 17.17 -3.61
N THR A 151 18.87 17.52 -4.79
CA THR A 151 18.16 18.38 -5.74
C THR A 151 17.56 17.48 -6.81
N ASP A 152 16.27 17.63 -7.08
CA ASP A 152 15.59 16.83 -8.12
C ASP A 152 15.81 17.42 -9.53
N GLU A 153 15.27 16.74 -10.54
CA GLU A 153 15.38 17.15 -11.96
C GLU A 153 14.73 18.51 -12.25
N ASN A 154 13.82 18.98 -11.39
CA ASN A 154 13.16 20.28 -11.52
C ASN A 154 13.90 21.37 -10.72
N ASP A 155 15.15 21.13 -10.32
CA ASP A 155 16.00 22.00 -9.49
C ASP A 155 15.40 22.32 -8.10
N VAL A 156 14.49 21.46 -7.61
CA VAL A 156 13.88 21.63 -6.28
C VAL A 156 14.74 20.92 -5.23
N LYS A 157 15.26 21.70 -4.28
CA LYS A 157 16.04 21.19 -3.15
C LYS A 157 15.15 20.47 -2.13
N ARG A 158 15.21 19.15 -2.10
CA ARG A 158 14.49 18.29 -1.14
C ARG A 158 15.37 17.99 0.06
N LYS A 159 14.88 18.34 1.26
CA LYS A 159 15.56 18.06 2.53
C LYS A 159 15.01 16.80 3.18
N ARG A 160 15.87 16.05 3.86
CA ARG A 160 15.51 14.90 4.69
C ARG A 160 14.48 15.33 5.73
N SER A 161 13.30 14.69 5.72
CA SER A 161 12.27 14.97 6.71
C SER A 161 12.62 14.30 8.05
N ARG A 162 12.63 15.08 9.13
CA ARG A 162 12.75 14.57 10.52
C ARG A 162 11.42 14.06 11.09
N PHE A 163 10.28 14.46 10.51
CA PHE A 163 8.97 14.15 11.05
C PHE A 163 8.30 13.02 10.28
N LEU A 164 8.04 11.92 11.00
CA LEU A 164 7.17 10.84 10.56
C LEU A 164 5.72 11.27 10.81
N LYS A 165 5.07 11.82 9.81
CA LYS A 165 3.61 11.65 9.71
C LYS A 165 3.36 10.92 8.41
N THR A 166 3.24 9.60 8.52
CA THR A 166 2.57 8.81 7.49
C THR A 166 1.13 9.29 7.52
N ILE A 167 0.81 10.27 6.69
CA ILE A 167 -0.58 10.46 6.30
C ILE A 167 -0.76 9.41 5.22
N THR A 168 -1.40 8.30 5.56
CA THR A 168 -2.03 7.49 4.52
C THR A 168 -2.92 8.45 3.77
N ALA A 169 -2.61 8.71 2.49
CA ALA A 169 -3.61 9.29 1.62
C ALA A 169 -4.77 8.29 1.65
N GLN A 170 -5.83 8.62 2.39
CA GLN A 170 -7.11 7.95 2.23
C GLN A 170 -7.62 8.44 0.89
N ILE A 171 -7.36 7.64 -0.13
CA ILE A 171 -8.07 7.77 -1.39
C ILE A 171 -9.49 7.32 -1.06
N ILE A 172 -10.37 8.29 -0.80
CA ILE A 172 -11.80 8.03 -0.67
C ILE A 172 -12.26 7.60 -2.07
N HIS A 173 -12.38 6.29 -2.26
CA HIS A 173 -12.96 5.71 -3.47
C HIS A 173 -14.42 6.17 -3.61
N GLU A 174 -14.99 6.07 -4.80
CA GLU A 174 -16.42 6.34 -5.09
C GLU A 174 -17.41 5.43 -4.32
N ASN A 175 -16.96 4.63 -3.34
CA ASN A 175 -17.77 3.77 -2.47
C ASN A 175 -17.29 3.74 -0.99
N GLU A 176 -16.40 4.65 -0.57
CA GLU A 176 -16.05 4.80 0.86
C GLU A 176 -17.00 5.75 1.61
N ALA A 177 -17.89 6.44 0.88
CA ALA A 177 -19.09 6.97 1.49
C ALA A 177 -19.94 5.80 1.98
N LEU A 178 -20.41 5.86 3.22
CA LEU A 178 -21.52 5.00 3.62
C LEU A 178 -22.71 5.45 2.78
N LYS A 179 -22.99 4.67 1.73
CA LYS A 179 -24.19 4.83 0.94
C LYS A 179 -25.34 4.45 1.85
N LEU A 180 -26.15 5.44 2.19
CA LEU A 180 -27.47 5.19 2.74
C LEU A 180 -28.28 4.60 1.58
N SER A 181 -28.23 3.27 1.44
CA SER A 181 -29.05 2.59 0.45
C SER A 181 -30.49 2.59 0.96
N ALA A 182 -31.30 3.51 0.46
CA ALA A 182 -32.73 3.30 0.46
C ALA A 182 -32.99 2.06 -0.40
N SER A 183 -33.48 0.99 0.23
CA SER A 183 -34.18 -0.11 -0.42
C SER A 183 -35.51 0.45 -0.95
N ARG A 184 -35.42 1.33 -1.96
CA ARG A 184 -36.53 1.98 -2.66
C ARG A 184 -37.14 3.12 -1.81
N GLU A 185 -37.26 4.32 -2.39
CA GLU A 185 -38.25 5.28 -1.92
C GLU A 185 -39.61 4.58 -2.01
N THR A 186 -40.07 3.95 -0.93
CA THR A 186 -41.36 3.27 -0.91
C THR A 186 -42.39 4.28 -0.43
N ILE A 187 -43.11 4.82 -1.40
CA ILE A 187 -44.47 5.26 -1.14
C ILE A 187 -45.29 3.96 -1.14
N ASP A 188 -45.91 3.64 -0.02
CA ASP A 188 -46.82 2.50 0.06
C ASP A 188 -48.06 2.71 -0.85
N ARG A 189 -48.95 1.72 -0.91
CA ARG A 189 -50.22 1.87 -1.66
C ARG A 189 -51.15 2.93 -1.04
N SER A 190 -50.87 3.35 0.19
CA SER A 190 -51.60 4.34 1.00
C SER A 190 -51.16 5.77 0.71
N GLY A 191 -50.02 5.98 0.04
CA GLY A 191 -49.42 7.29 -0.19
C GLY A 191 -48.50 7.78 0.93
N ILE A 192 -48.21 6.96 1.95
CA ILE A 192 -47.33 7.27 3.07
C ILE A 192 -45.87 7.04 2.64
N LYS A 193 -45.02 8.02 2.92
CA LYS A 193 -43.57 7.92 2.70
C LYS A 193 -42.95 7.15 3.86
N HIS A 194 -42.32 6.02 3.56
CA HIS A 194 -41.47 5.34 4.53
C HIS A 194 -40.07 5.93 4.55
N VAL A 195 -39.53 6.10 5.75
CA VAL A 195 -38.14 6.50 5.96
C VAL A 195 -37.23 5.35 5.51
N ALA A 196 -36.04 5.66 4.99
CA ALA A 196 -35.07 4.64 4.60
C ALA A 196 -34.79 3.66 5.76
N ASP A 197 -34.59 2.37 5.44
CA ASP A 197 -34.45 1.30 6.45
C ASP A 197 -33.33 1.55 7.47
N VAL A 198 -32.32 2.35 7.14
CA VAL A 198 -31.11 2.50 7.93
C VAL A 198 -30.68 3.97 8.03
N ALA A 199 -30.29 4.41 9.23
CA ALA A 199 -29.59 5.65 9.51
C ALA A 199 -28.16 5.37 10.02
N ILE A 200 -27.25 6.33 9.86
CA ILE A 200 -25.88 6.23 10.39
C ILE A 200 -25.80 6.95 11.73
N LEU A 201 -25.29 6.26 12.75
CA LEU A 201 -25.00 6.84 14.06
C LEU A 201 -23.57 7.38 14.10
N VAL A 202 -23.46 8.69 14.31
CA VAL A 202 -22.19 9.42 14.35
C VAL A 202 -21.95 9.99 15.74
N ARG A 203 -20.67 10.00 16.16
CA ARG A 203 -20.17 10.68 17.37
C ARG A 203 -19.22 11.81 16.98
N ALA A 204 -19.39 12.98 17.59
CA ALA A 204 -18.45 14.08 17.49
C ALA A 204 -17.23 13.84 18.39
N LYS A 205 -16.02 13.91 17.83
CA LYS A 205 -14.73 13.79 18.55
C LYS A 205 -14.24 15.11 19.15
N ALA A 206 -14.78 16.22 18.68
CA ALA A 206 -14.46 17.58 19.12
C ALA A 206 -15.70 18.47 18.98
N THR A 207 -15.66 19.69 19.52
CA THR A 207 -16.70 20.68 19.25
C THR A 207 -16.47 21.30 17.87
N PHE A 208 -17.44 21.19 16.98
CA PHE A 208 -17.36 21.73 15.61
C PHE A 208 -18.75 22.01 15.05
N LYS A 209 -18.79 22.65 13.88
CA LYS A 209 -20.03 22.88 13.13
C LYS A 209 -20.06 21.87 11.99
N ASP A 210 -21.09 21.04 11.95
CA ASP A 210 -21.23 19.99 10.93
C ASP A 210 -21.56 20.58 9.54
N LYS A 211 -21.54 19.73 8.51
CA LYS A 211 -21.84 20.10 7.12
C LYS A 211 -23.27 20.63 6.91
N PHE A 212 -24.17 20.38 7.86
CA PHE A 212 -25.56 20.86 7.86
C PHE A 212 -25.72 22.16 8.65
N GLY A 213 -24.63 22.67 9.22
CA GLY A 213 -24.59 23.90 9.98
C GLY A 213 -25.02 23.77 11.43
N VAL A 214 -25.16 22.56 11.96
CA VAL A 214 -25.50 22.30 13.37
C VAL A 214 -24.21 22.27 14.20
N GLU A 215 -24.23 22.97 15.33
CA GLU A 215 -23.13 22.93 16.29
C GLU A 215 -23.19 21.62 17.08
N ARG A 216 -22.13 20.81 16.97
CA ARG A 216 -21.94 19.54 17.68
C ARG A 216 -20.87 19.73 18.75
N LYS A 217 -21.13 19.29 19.98
CA LYS A 217 -20.16 19.31 21.07
C LYS A 217 -19.41 17.98 21.12
N ASN A 218 -18.22 18.00 21.71
CA ASN A 218 -17.43 16.78 21.90
C ASN A 218 -18.25 15.72 22.66
N GLY A 219 -18.35 14.52 22.08
CA GLY A 219 -19.07 13.38 22.63
C GLY A 219 -20.53 13.28 22.16
N ASP A 220 -21.08 14.32 21.53
CA ASP A 220 -22.46 14.30 21.05
C ASP A 220 -22.65 13.19 20.02
N LYS A 221 -23.79 12.48 20.15
CA LYS A 221 -24.21 11.46 19.19
C LYS A 221 -25.40 11.98 18.39
N TYR A 222 -25.42 11.71 17.10
CA TYR A 222 -26.50 12.12 16.21
C TYR A 222 -26.68 11.11 15.08
N LEU A 223 -27.87 11.13 14.48
CA LEU A 223 -28.21 10.31 13.33
C LEU A 223 -28.07 11.11 12.06
N ILE A 224 -27.63 10.44 11.00
CA ILE A 224 -27.66 10.94 9.64
C ILE A 224 -28.57 10.03 8.84
N THR A 225 -29.64 10.61 8.33
CA THR A 225 -30.70 9.92 7.60
C THR A 225 -30.57 10.20 6.11
N PHE A 226 -31.33 9.44 5.31
CA PHE A 226 -31.39 9.66 3.87
C PHE A 226 -31.95 11.04 3.50
N GLU A 227 -32.81 11.62 4.34
CA GLU A 227 -33.34 12.98 4.14
C GLU A 227 -32.24 14.04 4.21
N ASP A 228 -31.22 13.80 5.04
CA ASP A 228 -30.07 14.70 5.18
C ASP A 228 -29.13 14.57 3.98
N THR A 229 -28.77 13.34 3.60
CA THR A 229 -27.83 13.07 2.51
C THR A 229 -27.94 11.63 2.02
N SER A 230 -27.83 11.40 0.71
CA SER A 230 -27.83 10.05 0.14
C SER A 230 -26.49 9.31 0.32
N ALA A 231 -25.40 10.06 0.54
CA ALA A 231 -24.07 9.53 0.74
C ALA A 231 -23.36 10.34 1.84
N PHE A 232 -23.00 9.67 2.94
CA PHE A 232 -22.31 10.31 4.05
C PHE A 232 -20.82 9.95 4.03
N ILE A 233 -19.98 10.99 4.03
CA ILE A 233 -18.53 10.89 4.19
C ILE A 233 -18.20 11.56 5.54
N PRO A 234 -17.65 10.83 6.52
CA PRO A 234 -17.30 11.41 7.81
C PRO A 234 -16.08 12.33 7.70
N GLU A 235 -16.13 13.45 8.39
CA GLU A 235 -14.98 14.35 8.54
C GLU A 235 -14.01 13.89 9.64
N VAL A 236 -12.84 14.54 9.74
CA VAL A 236 -11.79 14.21 10.74
C VAL A 236 -12.32 14.28 12.18
N GLN A 237 -13.29 15.17 12.43
CA GLN A 237 -13.90 15.40 13.74
C GLN A 237 -15.09 14.48 14.01
N GLU A 238 -15.45 13.60 13.07
CA GLU A 238 -16.58 12.69 13.16
C GLU A 238 -16.10 11.24 13.33
N GLU A 239 -16.96 10.43 13.93
CA GLU A 239 -16.73 9.01 14.13
C GLU A 239 -18.01 8.24 13.87
N ILE A 240 -17.98 7.31 12.93
CA ILE A 240 -19.10 6.40 12.72
C ILE A 240 -19.08 5.38 13.85
N ILE A 241 -20.15 5.33 14.64
CA ILE A 241 -20.33 4.34 15.70
C ILE A 241 -20.95 3.07 15.10
N GLY A 242 -21.89 3.24 14.18
CA GLY A 242 -22.62 2.14 13.55
C GLY A 242 -23.84 2.63 12.79
N THR A 243 -24.79 1.73 12.57
CA THR A 243 -26.06 2.00 11.91
C THR A 243 -27.23 1.78 12.88
N VAL A 244 -28.36 2.45 12.62
CA VAL A 244 -29.61 2.32 13.38
C VAL A 244 -30.72 2.01 12.39
N ASP A 245 -31.42 0.91 12.62
CA ASP A 245 -32.54 0.50 11.76
C ASP A 245 -33.79 1.30 12.09
N ALA A 246 -34.60 1.59 11.07
CA ALA A 246 -35.88 2.25 11.24
C ALA A 246 -36.88 1.30 11.94
N ILE A 247 -37.59 1.84 12.91
CA ILE A 247 -38.75 1.16 13.51
C ILE A 247 -39.97 1.54 12.68
N THR A 248 -40.66 0.52 12.18
CA THR A 248 -41.93 0.70 11.46
C THR A 248 -43.05 0.10 12.29
N LEU A 249 -44.09 0.90 12.50
CA LEU A 249 -45.33 0.51 13.15
C LEU A 249 -46.42 0.36 12.09
N ASP A 250 -47.23 -0.68 12.22
CA ASP A 250 -48.44 -0.87 11.43
C ASP A 250 -49.63 -0.07 12.00
N SER A 251 -50.73 -0.02 11.25
CA SER A 251 -51.99 0.65 11.66
C SER A 251 -52.56 0.17 13.01
N ARG A 252 -52.18 -1.04 13.47
CA ARG A 252 -52.62 -1.65 14.74
C ARG A 252 -51.52 -1.73 15.78
N GLN A 253 -50.41 -1.02 15.60
CA GLN A 253 -49.28 -1.06 16.52
C GLN A 253 -49.04 0.29 17.18
N TYR A 254 -48.47 0.25 18.37
CA TYR A 254 -47.99 1.41 19.11
C TYR A 254 -46.74 1.06 19.91
N CYS A 255 -45.97 2.08 20.28
CA CYS A 255 -44.84 1.93 21.19
C CYS A 255 -44.69 3.16 22.09
N THR A 256 -44.08 2.97 23.25
CA THR A 256 -43.75 4.04 24.19
C THR A 256 -42.26 4.33 24.17
N ILE A 257 -41.89 5.55 23.80
CA ILE A 257 -40.51 6.04 23.79
C ILE A 257 -40.21 6.72 25.12
N LEU A 258 -39.17 6.26 25.80
CA LEU A 258 -38.58 6.90 26.97
C LEU A 258 -37.55 7.95 26.57
N ASN A 259 -37.52 9.04 27.35
CA ASN A 259 -36.61 10.17 27.15
C ASN A 259 -36.72 10.83 25.76
N PRO A 260 -37.93 11.10 25.26
CA PRO A 260 -38.12 11.61 23.91
C PRO A 260 -37.45 12.97 23.73
N HIS A 261 -36.88 13.22 22.55
CA HIS A 261 -36.34 14.53 22.23
C HIS A 261 -37.44 15.53 21.87
N ASP A 262 -37.26 16.78 22.29
CA ASP A 262 -38.10 17.89 21.89
C ASP A 262 -37.81 18.37 20.45
N SER A 263 -38.54 19.40 20.01
CA SER A 263 -38.34 20.08 18.73
C SER A 263 -36.99 20.80 18.63
N GLU A 264 -36.33 21.08 19.76
CA GLU A 264 -34.98 21.65 19.81
C GLU A 264 -33.88 20.58 19.78
N GLY A 265 -34.24 19.29 19.80
CA GLY A 265 -33.30 18.18 19.82
C GLY A 265 -32.67 17.90 21.19
N LYS A 266 -33.29 18.33 22.30
CA LYS A 266 -32.88 17.97 23.67
C LYS A 266 -33.73 16.84 24.22
N ALA A 267 -33.09 15.86 24.84
CA ALA A 267 -33.77 14.72 25.48
C ALA A 267 -34.54 15.15 26.74
N LYS A 268 -35.84 14.84 26.80
CA LYS A 268 -36.66 15.07 28.00
C LYS A 268 -36.58 13.87 28.94
N LEU A 269 -35.60 13.87 29.84
CA LEU A 269 -35.37 12.75 30.76
C LEU A 269 -36.59 12.46 31.64
N GLY A 270 -36.96 11.19 31.75
CA GLY A 270 -38.09 10.70 32.56
C GLY A 270 -39.47 10.87 31.92
N HIS A 271 -39.56 11.50 30.75
CA HIS A 271 -40.82 11.62 30.02
C HIS A 271 -41.07 10.41 29.12
N ARG A 272 -42.34 10.14 28.86
CA ARG A 272 -42.83 9.11 27.94
C ARG A 272 -43.52 9.77 26.74
N LYS A 273 -43.31 9.22 25.55
CA LYS A 273 -44.04 9.61 24.33
C LYS A 273 -44.61 8.36 23.66
N ILE A 274 -45.92 8.31 23.52
CA ILE A 274 -46.60 7.25 22.77
C ILE A 274 -46.58 7.61 21.29
N VAL A 275 -46.16 6.64 20.47
CA VAL A 275 -46.25 6.70 19.00
C VAL A 275 -47.16 5.56 18.56
N LYS A 276 -48.13 5.85 17.69
CA LYS A 276 -49.16 4.89 17.25
C LYS A 276 -49.52 5.09 15.78
N GLY A 277 -50.00 4.01 15.15
CA GLY A 277 -50.45 4.01 13.77
C GLY A 277 -49.32 3.80 12.76
N GLU A 278 -49.66 3.82 11.48
CA GLU A 278 -48.74 3.51 10.38
C GLU A 278 -47.66 4.60 10.22
N ILE A 279 -46.46 4.33 10.76
CA ILE A 279 -45.35 5.29 10.77
C ILE A 279 -44.00 4.57 10.87
N SER A 280 -43.01 5.08 10.13
CA SER A 280 -41.61 4.66 10.24
C SER A 280 -40.76 5.79 10.84
N PHE A 281 -39.93 5.49 11.83
CA PHE A 281 -39.07 6.47 12.49
C PHE A 281 -37.80 5.84 13.08
N PHE A 282 -36.81 6.65 13.45
CA PHE A 282 -35.61 6.21 14.17
C PHE A 282 -35.65 6.66 15.63
N LEU A 283 -35.12 5.83 16.53
CA LEU A 283 -34.82 6.26 17.90
C LEU A 283 -33.60 7.16 17.90
N LYS A 284 -33.75 8.37 18.44
CA LYS A 284 -32.62 9.28 18.61
C LYS A 284 -31.67 8.77 19.69
N PRO A 285 -30.40 9.20 19.69
CA PRO A 285 -29.43 8.76 20.70
C PRO A 285 -29.91 9.05 22.13
N GLY A 286 -30.09 7.99 22.93
CA GLY A 286 -30.60 8.09 24.30
C GLY A 286 -32.10 7.83 24.45
N GLU A 287 -32.84 7.70 23.35
CA GLU A 287 -34.21 7.18 23.36
C GLU A 287 -34.19 5.65 23.43
N VAL A 288 -35.16 5.10 24.15
CA VAL A 288 -35.33 3.66 24.33
C VAL A 288 -36.82 3.35 24.27
N LEU A 289 -37.20 2.22 23.67
CA LEU A 289 -38.56 1.69 23.80
C LEU A 289 -38.74 1.08 25.18
N GLU A 290 -39.79 1.48 25.89
CA GLU A 290 -40.10 0.93 27.22
C GLU A 290 -40.45 -0.56 27.12
N ASP A 291 -41.49 -0.88 26.34
CA ASP A 291 -42.04 -2.24 26.20
C ASP A 291 -42.04 -2.72 24.74
N GLY A 292 -41.06 -2.25 23.95
CA GLY A 292 -40.97 -2.60 22.52
C GLY A 292 -42.17 -2.09 21.70
N ILE A 293 -42.55 -2.86 20.68
CA ILE A 293 -43.71 -2.61 19.82
C ILE A 293 -44.87 -3.47 20.33
N ASN A 294 -46.01 -2.83 20.60
CA ASN A 294 -47.21 -3.45 21.15
C ASN A 294 -48.38 -3.32 20.18
N GLU A 295 -49.35 -4.23 20.28
CA GLU A 295 -50.60 -4.16 19.51
C GLU A 295 -51.64 -3.29 20.24
N VAL A 296 -52.34 -2.46 19.47
CA VAL A 296 -53.44 -1.63 19.97
C VAL A 296 -54.62 -2.54 20.32
N TYR A 297 -55.22 -2.31 21.48
CA TYR A 297 -56.47 -2.99 21.86
C TYR A 297 -57.61 -2.53 20.95
N ILE A 298 -58.22 -3.48 20.24
CA ILE A 298 -59.43 -3.29 19.46
C ILE A 298 -60.56 -3.95 20.24
N LEU A 299 -61.49 -3.15 20.76
CA LEU A 299 -62.62 -3.63 21.53
C LEU A 299 -63.82 -3.90 20.62
N GLY A 300 -64.41 -5.08 20.76
CA GLY A 300 -65.72 -5.40 20.19
C GLY A 300 -66.86 -4.66 20.90
N GLU A 301 -68.08 -4.76 20.37
CA GLU A 301 -69.28 -4.13 20.97
C GLU A 301 -69.56 -4.62 22.41
N ASP A 302 -69.10 -5.83 22.75
CA ASP A 302 -69.30 -6.48 24.05
C ASP A 302 -68.04 -6.46 24.96
N GLU A 303 -67.00 -5.70 24.60
CA GLU A 303 -65.71 -5.66 25.33
C GLU A 303 -65.42 -4.26 25.90
N GLU A 304 -64.91 -4.21 27.13
CA GLU A 304 -64.52 -2.97 27.81
C GLU A 304 -63.14 -3.11 28.47
N ILE A 305 -62.39 -2.00 28.52
CA ILE A 305 -61.13 -1.91 29.27
C ILE A 305 -61.40 -1.19 30.59
N LEU A 306 -60.99 -1.81 31.69
CA LEU A 306 -61.00 -1.18 33.00
C LEU A 306 -59.69 -0.40 33.19
N GLU A 307 -59.77 0.93 33.13
CA GLU A 307 -58.68 1.81 33.53
C GLU A 307 -58.74 2.04 35.05
N ILE A 308 -57.65 1.69 35.75
CA ILE A 308 -57.50 1.99 37.17
C ILE A 308 -56.50 3.14 37.27
N ASP A 309 -56.99 4.35 37.53
CA ASP A 309 -56.14 5.50 37.82
C ASP A 309 -55.33 5.23 39.10
N GLY A 310 -54.00 5.25 38.98
CA GLY A 310 -53.04 5.11 40.07
C GLY A 310 -52.52 6.44 40.59
#